data_AF-A0AAD4J189-F1
#
_entry.id   AF-A0AAD4J189-F1
#
_cell.length_a   1.000
_cell.length_b   1.000
_cell.length_c   1.000
_cell.angle_alpha   90.00
_cell.angle_beta   90.00
_cell.angle_gamma   90.00
#
_symmetry.space_group_name_H-M   'P 1'
#
loop_
_entity.id
_entity.type
_entity.pdbx_description
1 polymer ?
#
loop_
_entity_poly.entity_id
_entity_poly.type
_entity_poly.pdbx_seq_one_letter_code
_entity_poly.pdbx_strand_id
1 'polypeptide(L)'
;MQHDEVIWQVIRHKHCSFMAKIETGIFCRNPYNVTGICNRSSCPLANSRYATIRDHDGVFYLYMKTIERAHMPNKLWERVKLPRNYEKALEIIDKHLIYWPKLLVHKTKQRMTKMTQMRIRMRKLALKTREKIMTVPTKQKKREARREEKAEKAAVLEKSIEKELLERLKKGVYGDIYNYPVDKYNEILDKEEHEIEYVEGYEDLEEEDDMEDFGGLAIREDYDNGKTVLIYCFIVLQTDNITTPLLRFKLGETLRGRKNSARKLEKEESAAKSKKKGKVHVELEQRKGVGDKDNEVVKRIIRRWRLFRSLKQMPFSVVNDSNGVQRVRLSHQPGGSSVEVVLQGGRIVSWKNDRGEELLFVRNKITGRSPTAILGGISICFPQISSLGQFEQYEYIKNRLWSLDYSPDLDQDTNGSQSSVNLLLESSDKDSKLWPCRFELRLKISISPGKLTLSPSVRNVGDKPFSFTFAMRNHLSVSDISEVRVEGLETLDFLDNLLHKKRFTEQADALTFDGEVNRVYFNTPSKIAVIDHGKKRTFVLHKQGLPDSVVWNPWDKPSRNVLNLGDDYKTMLSVDSAVFEKPIVLKPCQVWRAFQGINAVSSSYCSGQLDPTKVVQGAG
;
A
#
# COMPACT_ATOMS: atom_id res chain seq x y z
N MET A 1 -56.22 2.17 -32.63
CA MET A 1 -55.51 1.31 -31.65
C MET A 1 -54.03 1.25 -32.03
N GLN A 2 -53.13 1.04 -31.06
CA GLN A 2 -51.69 0.88 -31.33
C GLN A 2 -51.38 -0.60 -31.65
N HIS A 3 -51.03 -0.92 -32.89
CA HIS A 3 -50.76 -2.31 -33.30
C HIS A 3 -49.25 -2.60 -33.36
N ASP A 4 -48.70 -3.13 -32.27
CA ASP A 4 -47.27 -3.38 -32.05
C ASP A 4 -46.56 -4.11 -33.21
N GLU A 5 -47.28 -4.98 -33.92
CA GLU A 5 -46.75 -5.77 -35.03
C GLU A 5 -46.54 -4.95 -36.32
N VAL A 6 -47.49 -4.07 -36.66
CA VAL A 6 -47.35 -3.15 -37.80
C VAL A 6 -46.21 -2.17 -37.53
N ILE A 7 -46.11 -1.69 -36.29
CA ILE A 7 -45.02 -0.81 -35.85
C ILE A 7 -43.66 -1.52 -35.96
N TRP A 8 -43.58 -2.80 -35.56
CA TRP A 8 -42.35 -3.58 -35.73
C TRP A 8 -41.97 -3.77 -37.21
N GLN A 9 -42.92 -4.11 -38.08
CA GLN A 9 -42.65 -4.24 -39.51
C GLN A 9 -42.13 -2.94 -40.12
N VAL A 10 -42.79 -1.79 -39.84
CA VAL A 10 -42.35 -0.48 -40.33
C VAL A 10 -40.94 -0.13 -39.82
N ILE A 11 -40.65 -0.33 -38.53
CA ILE A 11 -39.32 -0.05 -37.94
C ILE A 11 -38.24 -0.98 -38.48
N ARG A 12 -38.56 -2.25 -38.77
CA ARG A 12 -37.60 -3.25 -39.27
C ARG A 12 -37.28 -3.07 -40.76
N HIS A 13 -38.27 -2.73 -41.58
CA HIS A 13 -38.14 -2.69 -43.04
C HIS A 13 -37.80 -1.31 -43.62
N LYS A 14 -38.05 -0.20 -42.89
CA LYS A 14 -37.61 1.14 -43.29
C LYS A 14 -36.25 1.49 -42.66
N HIS A 15 -36.26 2.22 -41.56
CA HIS A 15 -35.05 2.70 -40.88
C HIS A 15 -35.26 2.80 -39.37
N CYS A 16 -34.22 2.49 -38.59
CA CYS A 16 -34.23 2.59 -37.14
C CYS A 16 -32.87 3.09 -36.64
N SER A 17 -32.81 4.34 -36.18
CA SER A 17 -31.57 5.00 -35.70
C SER A 17 -30.88 4.29 -34.54
N PHE A 18 -31.60 3.46 -33.79
CA PHE A 18 -31.05 2.67 -32.68
C PHE A 18 -30.57 1.27 -33.10
N MET A 19 -30.79 0.83 -34.34
CA MET A 19 -30.38 -0.49 -34.81
C MET A 19 -28.94 -0.47 -35.31
N ALA A 20 -28.09 -1.34 -34.75
CA ALA A 20 -26.73 -1.56 -35.23
C ALA A 20 -26.62 -2.99 -35.76
N LYS A 21 -26.18 -3.15 -37.02
CA LYS A 21 -25.78 -4.45 -37.58
C LYS A 21 -24.28 -4.64 -37.31
N ILE A 22 -23.92 -5.80 -36.79
CA ILE A 22 -22.55 -6.26 -36.56
C ILE A 22 -22.48 -7.68 -37.14
N GLU A 23 -21.29 -8.16 -37.51
CA GLU A 23 -21.05 -9.52 -38.02
C GLU A 23 -21.67 -10.62 -37.12
N THR A 24 -21.65 -10.41 -35.81
CA THR A 24 -22.22 -11.32 -34.80
C THR A 24 -23.73 -11.17 -34.56
N GLY A 25 -24.40 -10.21 -35.19
CA GLY A 25 -25.86 -10.06 -35.12
C GLY A 25 -26.38 -8.62 -35.08
N ILE A 26 -27.69 -8.49 -34.86
CA ILE A 26 -28.40 -7.19 -34.86
C ILE A 26 -28.65 -6.72 -33.42
N PHE A 27 -27.97 -5.64 -33.05
CA PHE A 27 -28.01 -5.03 -31.72
C PHE A 27 -28.85 -3.75 -31.71
N CYS A 28 -29.24 -3.32 -30.51
CA CYS A 28 -30.06 -2.13 -30.30
C CYS A 28 -29.39 -1.19 -29.27
N ARG A 29 -28.98 0.00 -29.73
CA ARG A 29 -28.35 1.05 -28.92
C ARG A 29 -29.33 1.84 -28.04
N ASN A 30 -30.63 1.54 -28.10
CA ASN A 30 -31.64 2.24 -27.32
C ASN A 30 -31.48 1.92 -25.81
N PRO A 31 -31.31 2.91 -24.91
CA PRO A 31 -31.08 2.66 -23.48
C PRO A 31 -32.27 1.98 -22.78
N TYR A 32 -33.46 2.03 -23.37
CA TYR A 32 -34.66 1.33 -22.93
C TYR A 32 -34.80 -0.09 -23.54
N ASN A 33 -33.82 -0.66 -24.23
CA ASN A 33 -33.89 -2.09 -24.61
C ASN A 33 -33.44 -2.96 -23.42
N VAL A 34 -34.26 -3.94 -22.99
CA VAL A 34 -33.96 -4.81 -21.83
C VAL A 34 -32.77 -5.72 -22.08
N THR A 35 -32.65 -6.28 -23.30
CA THR A 35 -31.69 -7.33 -23.66
C THR A 35 -30.48 -6.82 -24.44
N GLY A 36 -30.60 -5.66 -25.10
CA GLY A 36 -29.61 -5.12 -26.04
C GLY A 36 -29.71 -5.68 -27.46
N ILE A 37 -30.56 -6.69 -27.70
CA ILE A 37 -30.74 -7.36 -28.99
C ILE A 37 -31.91 -6.70 -29.75
N CYS A 38 -31.77 -6.51 -31.06
CA CYS A 38 -32.84 -6.00 -31.91
C CYS A 38 -33.78 -7.13 -32.38
N ASN A 39 -34.83 -7.43 -31.62
CA ASN A 39 -35.88 -8.38 -32.03
C ASN A 39 -37.29 -7.93 -31.62
N ARG A 40 -38.32 -8.54 -32.23
CA ARG A 40 -39.74 -8.21 -32.06
C ARG A 40 -40.17 -8.10 -30.59
N SER A 41 -39.68 -9.00 -29.73
CA SER A 41 -40.00 -9.10 -28.30
C SER A 41 -39.21 -8.15 -27.40
N SER A 42 -38.02 -7.70 -27.81
CA SER A 42 -37.14 -6.81 -27.01
C SER A 42 -37.18 -5.34 -27.47
N CYS A 43 -37.96 -5.00 -28.49
CA CYS A 43 -38.01 -3.63 -29.00
C CYS A 43 -38.86 -2.72 -28.09
N PRO A 44 -38.30 -1.67 -27.44
CA PRO A 44 -39.08 -0.77 -26.59
C PRO A 44 -39.98 0.20 -27.37
N LEU A 45 -39.68 0.41 -28.66
CA LEU A 45 -40.46 1.29 -29.53
C LEU A 45 -41.73 0.57 -30.00
N ALA A 46 -41.57 -0.62 -30.57
CA ALA A 46 -42.68 -1.39 -31.16
C ALA A 46 -43.64 -2.00 -30.12
N ASN A 47 -43.16 -2.45 -28.96
CA ASN A 47 -44.04 -3.03 -27.95
C ASN A 47 -44.73 -1.94 -27.13
N SER A 48 -46.06 -1.95 -27.03
CA SER A 48 -46.86 -1.08 -26.17
C SER A 48 -46.74 -1.50 -24.70
N ARG A 49 -46.95 -2.79 -24.40
CA ARG A 49 -46.78 -3.37 -23.06
C ARG A 49 -45.32 -3.73 -22.78
N TYR A 50 -44.55 -2.75 -22.30
CA TYR A 50 -43.10 -2.91 -22.13
C TYR A 50 -42.58 -2.30 -20.82
N ALA A 51 -41.55 -2.90 -20.23
CA ALA A 51 -40.98 -2.48 -18.94
C ALA A 51 -39.48 -2.75 -18.89
N THR A 52 -38.69 -1.85 -18.28
CA THR A 52 -37.22 -1.89 -18.20
C THR A 52 -36.71 -1.43 -16.84
N ILE A 53 -35.41 -1.63 -16.59
CA ILE A 53 -34.72 -1.00 -15.47
C ILE A 53 -33.63 -0.08 -16.02
N ARG A 54 -33.52 1.10 -15.41
CA ARG A 54 -32.44 2.06 -15.66
C ARG A 54 -31.76 2.48 -14.36
N ASP A 55 -30.51 2.90 -14.54
CA ASP A 55 -29.68 3.56 -13.54
C ASP A 55 -29.89 5.08 -13.69
N HIS A 56 -30.10 5.76 -12.56
CA HIS A 56 -29.99 7.21 -12.42
C HIS A 56 -29.30 7.48 -11.07
N ASP A 57 -28.13 8.11 -11.11
CA ASP A 57 -27.48 8.75 -9.97
C ASP A 57 -27.35 7.86 -8.72
N GLY A 58 -26.97 6.59 -8.93
CA GLY A 58 -26.80 5.62 -7.83
C GLY A 58 -28.09 4.94 -7.34
N VAL A 59 -29.23 5.23 -7.96
CA VAL A 59 -30.55 4.61 -7.70
C VAL A 59 -31.00 3.80 -8.93
N PHE A 60 -31.74 2.71 -8.72
CA PHE A 60 -32.38 1.94 -9.80
C PHE A 60 -33.85 2.29 -9.88
N TYR A 61 -34.37 2.40 -11.10
CA TYR A 61 -35.78 2.69 -11.36
C TYR A 61 -36.37 1.66 -12.32
N LEU A 62 -37.54 1.13 -11.98
CA LEU A 62 -38.39 0.36 -12.88
C LEU A 62 -39.19 1.34 -13.74
N TYR A 63 -38.90 1.32 -15.04
CA TYR A 63 -39.57 2.11 -16.06
C TYR A 63 -40.66 1.26 -16.73
N MET A 64 -41.92 1.69 -16.65
CA MET A 64 -43.07 0.98 -17.25
C MET A 64 -43.73 1.87 -18.32
N LYS A 65 -43.98 1.31 -19.50
CA LYS A 65 -44.62 2.02 -20.61
C LYS A 65 -46.13 1.94 -20.46
N THR A 66 -46.80 3.10 -20.41
CA THR A 66 -48.27 3.18 -20.30
C THR A 66 -48.87 3.49 -21.68
N ILE A 67 -49.80 2.64 -22.13
CA ILE A 67 -50.33 2.68 -23.51
C ILE A 67 -51.15 3.96 -23.75
N GLU A 68 -51.96 4.35 -22.77
CA GLU A 68 -52.76 5.59 -22.79
C GLU A 68 -51.89 6.83 -23.06
N ARG A 69 -50.69 6.88 -22.48
CA ARG A 69 -49.75 7.99 -22.60
C ARG A 69 -48.92 7.96 -23.89
N ALA A 70 -49.23 7.07 -24.85
CA ALA A 70 -48.58 7.01 -26.16
C ALA A 70 -48.64 8.35 -26.95
N HIS A 71 -49.68 9.15 -26.71
CA HIS A 71 -49.85 10.48 -27.32
C HIS A 71 -49.02 11.59 -26.63
N MET A 72 -48.39 11.32 -25.48
CA MET A 72 -47.52 12.27 -24.76
C MET A 72 -46.11 11.67 -24.55
N PRO A 73 -45.18 11.78 -25.52
CA PRO A 73 -43.86 11.16 -25.45
C PRO A 73 -43.07 11.43 -24.15
N ASN A 74 -43.16 12.66 -23.62
CA ASN A 74 -42.50 13.05 -22.36
C ASN A 74 -43.09 12.40 -21.10
N LYS A 75 -44.33 11.89 -21.15
CA LYS A 75 -45.04 11.23 -20.03
C LYS A 75 -45.25 9.73 -20.25
N LEU A 76 -44.75 9.18 -21.38
CA LEU A 76 -44.90 7.79 -21.81
C LEU A 76 -44.44 6.72 -20.79
N TRP A 77 -43.45 7.08 -19.96
CA TRP A 77 -42.85 6.18 -18.98
C TRP A 77 -43.24 6.55 -17.55
N GLU A 78 -43.88 5.61 -16.87
CA GLU A 78 -44.00 5.61 -15.42
C GLU A 78 -42.71 5.10 -14.77
N ARG A 79 -42.35 5.61 -13.59
CA ARG A 79 -41.06 5.38 -12.94
C ARG A 79 -41.23 5.04 -11.46
N VAL A 80 -41.03 3.77 -11.10
CA VAL A 80 -41.04 3.30 -9.71
C VAL A 80 -39.60 3.21 -9.21
N LYS A 81 -39.31 3.80 -8.04
CA LYS A 81 -37.99 3.77 -7.38
C LYS A 81 -37.78 2.39 -6.74
N LEU A 82 -36.68 1.72 -7.08
CA LEU A 82 -36.31 0.42 -6.47
C LEU A 82 -35.37 0.63 -5.26
N PRO A 83 -35.51 -0.16 -4.19
CA PRO A 83 -34.66 -0.06 -3.00
C PRO A 83 -33.23 -0.57 -3.28
N ARG A 84 -32.29 -0.24 -2.38
CA ARG A 84 -30.89 -0.71 -2.44
C ARG A 84 -30.75 -2.22 -2.15
N ASN A 85 -31.67 -2.82 -1.38
CA ASN A 85 -31.71 -4.27 -1.17
C ASN A 85 -32.28 -4.96 -2.42
N TYR A 86 -31.53 -5.91 -2.96
CA TYR A 86 -31.84 -6.66 -4.18
C TYR A 86 -33.12 -7.50 -4.08
N GLU A 87 -33.36 -8.16 -2.94
CA GLU A 87 -34.52 -9.04 -2.73
C GLU A 87 -35.82 -8.24 -2.69
N LYS A 88 -35.85 -7.19 -1.86
CA LYS A 88 -36.97 -6.23 -1.80
C LYS A 88 -37.22 -5.55 -3.15
N ALA A 89 -36.18 -5.36 -3.96
CA ALA A 89 -36.34 -4.84 -5.32
C ALA A 89 -36.94 -5.87 -6.29
N LEU A 90 -36.59 -7.16 -6.17
CA LEU A 90 -37.22 -8.23 -6.95
C LEU A 90 -38.71 -8.39 -6.59
N GLU A 91 -39.07 -8.33 -5.31
CA GLU A 91 -40.48 -8.33 -4.89
C GLU A 91 -41.28 -7.20 -5.52
N ILE A 92 -40.73 -5.97 -5.53
CA ILE A 92 -41.39 -4.80 -6.10
C ILE A 92 -41.54 -4.96 -7.63
N ILE A 93 -40.54 -5.54 -8.30
CA ILE A 93 -40.63 -5.88 -9.73
C ILE A 93 -41.76 -6.91 -9.98
N ASP A 94 -41.89 -7.95 -9.15
CA ASP A 94 -42.99 -8.92 -9.28
C ASP A 94 -44.36 -8.28 -9.00
N LYS A 95 -44.48 -7.52 -7.91
CA LYS A 95 -45.72 -6.81 -7.50
C LYS A 95 -46.24 -5.85 -8.57
N HIS A 96 -45.37 -5.15 -9.29
CA HIS A 96 -45.77 -4.27 -10.39
C HIS A 96 -45.95 -4.98 -11.73
N LEU A 97 -45.26 -6.10 -12.00
CA LEU A 97 -45.28 -6.77 -13.31
C LEU A 97 -46.16 -8.03 -13.40
N ILE A 98 -47.01 -8.30 -12.41
CA ILE A 98 -47.92 -9.47 -12.33
C ILE A 98 -48.59 -9.79 -13.69
N TYR A 99 -49.14 -8.77 -14.35
CA TYR A 99 -49.92 -8.92 -15.58
C TYR A 99 -49.10 -8.88 -16.89
N TRP A 100 -47.76 -8.76 -16.83
CA TRP A 100 -46.90 -8.66 -18.00
C TRP A 100 -46.41 -10.03 -18.50
N PRO A 101 -45.96 -10.16 -19.77
CA PRO A 101 -45.48 -11.42 -20.31
C PRO A 101 -44.31 -12.00 -19.50
N LYS A 102 -44.41 -13.26 -19.04
CA LYS A 102 -43.41 -13.93 -18.17
C LYS A 102 -41.96 -13.79 -18.69
N LEU A 103 -41.78 -13.86 -20.01
CA LEU A 103 -40.48 -13.64 -20.66
C LEU A 103 -39.89 -12.25 -20.38
N LEU A 104 -40.71 -11.20 -20.45
CA LEU A 104 -40.30 -9.82 -20.19
C LEU A 104 -39.96 -9.64 -18.71
N VAL A 105 -40.80 -10.16 -17.80
CA VAL A 105 -40.53 -10.11 -16.34
C VAL A 105 -39.19 -10.76 -16.02
N HIS A 106 -38.94 -11.96 -16.54
CA HIS A 106 -37.67 -12.67 -16.37
C HIS A 106 -36.48 -11.88 -16.96
N LYS A 107 -36.61 -11.29 -18.16
CA LYS A 107 -35.53 -10.48 -18.75
C LYS A 107 -35.28 -9.18 -17.98
N THR A 108 -36.30 -8.55 -17.41
CA THR A 108 -36.16 -7.38 -16.54
C THR A 108 -35.47 -7.74 -15.22
N LYS A 109 -35.78 -8.89 -14.61
CA LYS A 109 -35.01 -9.45 -13.48
C LYS A 109 -33.54 -9.70 -13.86
N GLN A 110 -33.27 -10.40 -14.98
CA GLN A 110 -31.89 -10.63 -15.46
C GLN A 110 -31.11 -9.32 -15.69
N ARG A 111 -31.78 -8.25 -16.15
CA ARG A 111 -31.19 -6.92 -16.27
C ARG A 111 -30.84 -6.31 -14.90
N MET A 112 -31.73 -6.41 -13.90
CA MET A 112 -31.46 -5.97 -12.54
C MET A 112 -30.21 -6.63 -11.95
N THR A 113 -30.07 -7.95 -12.12
CA THR A 113 -28.89 -8.71 -11.68
C THR A 113 -27.63 -8.21 -12.38
N LYS A 114 -27.65 -8.06 -13.70
CA LYS A 114 -26.49 -7.59 -14.48
C LYS A 114 -26.08 -6.15 -14.13
N MET A 115 -27.04 -5.25 -13.92
CA MET A 115 -26.75 -3.85 -13.53
C MET A 115 -26.20 -3.76 -12.10
N THR A 116 -26.73 -4.55 -11.17
CA THR A 116 -26.19 -4.68 -9.81
C THR A 116 -24.74 -5.22 -9.84
N GLN A 117 -24.49 -6.30 -10.60
CA GLN A 117 -23.15 -6.85 -10.81
C GLN A 117 -22.19 -5.82 -11.44
N MET A 118 -22.66 -5.04 -12.42
CA MET A 118 -21.85 -3.98 -13.05
C MET A 118 -21.45 -2.91 -12.04
N ARG A 119 -22.37 -2.43 -11.18
CA ARG A 119 -22.04 -1.49 -10.10
C ARG A 119 -21.02 -2.06 -9.10
N ILE A 120 -21.16 -3.34 -8.71
CA ILE A 120 -20.18 -4.02 -7.84
C ILE A 120 -18.81 -4.07 -8.52
N ARG A 121 -18.75 -4.37 -9.82
CA ARG A 121 -17.50 -4.37 -10.61
C ARG A 121 -16.90 -2.98 -10.74
N MET A 122 -17.70 -1.93 -10.93
CA MET A 122 -17.24 -0.54 -10.99
C MET A 122 -16.65 -0.08 -9.65
N ARG A 123 -17.32 -0.36 -8.52
CA ARG A 123 -16.77 -0.09 -7.18
C ARG A 123 -15.45 -0.83 -6.94
N LYS A 124 -15.38 -2.12 -7.30
CA LYS A 124 -14.14 -2.93 -7.23
C LYS A 124 -13.05 -2.49 -8.22
N LEU A 125 -13.37 -1.67 -9.22
CA LEU A 125 -12.41 -1.04 -10.14
C LEU A 125 -11.92 0.30 -9.61
N ALA A 126 -12.79 1.13 -9.04
CA ALA A 126 -12.42 2.39 -8.40
C ALA A 126 -11.55 2.19 -7.15
N LEU A 127 -11.83 1.14 -6.36
CA LEU A 127 -11.03 0.74 -5.20
C LEU A 127 -9.68 0.10 -5.56
N LYS A 128 -9.42 -0.17 -6.86
CA LYS A 128 -8.11 -0.64 -7.32
C LYS A 128 -7.30 0.54 -7.82
N THR A 129 -6.34 0.98 -7.01
CA THR A 129 -5.26 1.87 -7.46
C THR A 129 -4.58 1.27 -8.68
N ARG A 130 -4.75 1.91 -9.84
CA ARG A 130 -3.96 1.59 -11.02
C ARG A 130 -2.62 2.30 -10.88
N GLU A 131 -1.54 1.54 -11.00
CA GLU A 131 -0.21 2.10 -11.15
C GLU A 131 -0.18 2.97 -12.42
N LYS A 132 0.00 4.28 -12.25
CA LYS A 132 0.11 5.21 -13.37
C LYS A 132 1.52 5.05 -13.95
N ILE A 133 1.64 4.24 -15.00
CA ILE A 133 2.90 4.05 -15.72
C ILE A 133 3.34 5.42 -16.27
N MET A 134 4.33 6.03 -15.62
CA MET A 134 4.92 7.30 -16.03
C MET A 134 6.23 7.04 -16.77
N THR A 135 6.30 7.50 -18.02
CA THR A 135 7.50 7.44 -18.84
C THR A 135 8.54 8.45 -18.35
N VAL A 136 9.58 7.98 -17.67
CA VAL A 136 10.66 8.84 -17.17
C VAL A 136 11.54 9.31 -18.34
N PRO A 137 11.73 10.63 -18.55
CA PRO A 137 12.49 11.17 -19.67
C PRO A 137 13.99 10.85 -19.57
N THR A 138 14.40 9.77 -20.24
CA THR A 138 15.76 9.19 -20.07
C THR A 138 16.88 10.11 -20.57
N LYS A 139 16.59 11.07 -21.45
CA LYS A 139 17.56 12.06 -21.97
C LYS A 139 17.90 13.13 -20.92
N GLN A 140 16.95 13.49 -20.04
CA GLN A 140 17.15 14.43 -18.93
C GLN A 140 18.03 13.81 -17.83
N LYS A 141 17.66 12.63 -17.31
CA LYS A 141 18.50 11.90 -16.33
C LYS A 141 19.94 11.65 -16.78
N LYS A 142 20.19 11.43 -18.07
CA LYS A 142 21.54 11.29 -18.63
C LYS A 142 22.31 12.62 -18.77
N ARG A 143 21.63 13.76 -18.83
CA ARG A 143 22.22 15.10 -18.76
C ARG A 143 22.51 15.49 -17.31
N GLU A 144 21.56 15.26 -16.41
CA GLU A 144 21.68 15.49 -14.96
C GLU A 144 22.86 14.72 -14.35
N ALA A 145 22.92 13.40 -14.51
CA ALA A 145 24.02 12.57 -13.99
C ALA A 145 25.41 12.98 -14.51
N ARG A 146 25.50 13.54 -15.73
CA ARG A 146 26.75 14.08 -16.28
C ARG A 146 27.11 15.47 -15.73
N ARG A 147 26.14 16.26 -15.27
CA ARG A 147 26.38 17.50 -14.53
C ARG A 147 26.83 17.17 -13.10
N GLU A 148 26.17 16.21 -12.45
CA GLU A 148 26.54 15.69 -11.13
C GLU A 148 27.98 15.15 -11.10
N GLU A 149 28.37 14.29 -12.05
CA GLU A 149 29.74 13.74 -12.14
C GLU A 149 30.81 14.83 -12.38
N LYS A 150 30.47 15.88 -13.13
CA LYS A 150 31.36 17.05 -13.31
C LYS A 150 31.47 17.89 -12.03
N ALA A 151 30.35 18.14 -11.35
CA ALA A 151 30.31 18.91 -10.11
C ALA A 151 31.04 18.20 -8.96
N GLU A 152 30.92 16.87 -8.83
CA GLU A 152 31.70 16.09 -7.86
C GLU A 152 33.21 16.23 -8.11
N LYS A 153 33.65 16.14 -9.38
CA LYS A 153 35.06 16.30 -9.74
C LYS A 153 35.59 17.71 -9.47
N ALA A 154 34.79 18.75 -9.71
CA ALA A 154 35.13 20.12 -9.36
C ALA A 154 35.25 20.30 -7.83
N ALA A 155 34.25 19.89 -7.06
CA ALA A 155 34.24 19.99 -5.60
C ALA A 155 35.35 19.16 -4.91
N VAL A 156 35.80 18.07 -5.53
CA VAL A 156 36.97 17.31 -5.08
C VAL A 156 38.28 18.04 -5.40
N LEU A 157 38.38 18.70 -6.54
CA LEU A 157 39.54 19.54 -6.91
C LEU A 157 39.67 20.75 -5.96
N GLU A 158 38.58 21.48 -5.73
CA GLU A 158 38.50 22.60 -4.79
C GLU A 158 38.95 22.18 -3.39
N LYS A 159 38.41 21.07 -2.86
CA LYS A 159 38.83 20.49 -1.56
C LYS A 159 40.23 19.90 -1.57
N SER A 160 40.92 19.83 -2.71
CA SER A 160 42.34 19.51 -2.79
C SER A 160 43.17 20.79 -2.73
N ILE A 161 42.76 21.82 -3.47
CA ILE A 161 43.37 23.17 -3.49
C ILE A 161 43.29 23.79 -2.09
N GLU A 162 42.12 23.76 -1.45
CA GLU A 162 41.88 24.19 -0.06
C GLU A 162 42.90 23.59 0.91
N LYS A 163 43.12 22.27 0.84
CA LYS A 163 44.07 21.56 1.70
C LYS A 163 45.51 21.94 1.40
N GLU A 164 45.87 22.10 0.13
CA GLU A 164 47.23 22.50 -0.25
C GLU A 164 47.54 23.94 0.18
N LEU A 165 46.57 24.86 0.06
CA LEU A 165 46.67 26.22 0.58
C LEU A 165 46.81 26.23 2.10
N LEU A 166 45.99 25.45 2.83
CA LEU A 166 46.10 25.29 4.28
C LEU A 166 47.44 24.66 4.71
N GLU A 167 48.02 23.76 3.91
CA GLU A 167 49.37 23.24 4.17
C GLU A 167 50.47 24.27 3.88
N ARG A 168 50.39 25.03 2.78
CA ARG A 168 51.33 26.11 2.45
C ARG A 168 51.33 27.20 3.53
N LEU A 169 50.15 27.54 4.04
CA LEU A 169 49.97 28.47 5.16
C LEU A 169 50.59 27.93 6.46
N LYS A 170 50.31 26.67 6.83
CA LYS A 170 50.91 26.01 8.00
C LYS A 170 52.43 25.81 7.91
N LYS A 171 52.98 25.78 6.70
CA LYS A 171 54.42 25.66 6.43
C LYS A 171 55.16 27.02 6.41
N GLY A 172 54.47 28.14 6.62
CA GLY A 172 55.09 29.48 6.66
C GLY A 172 55.71 29.91 5.33
N VAL A 173 55.22 29.39 4.20
CA VAL A 173 55.80 29.67 2.86
C VAL A 173 55.59 31.13 2.44
N TYR A 174 54.57 31.77 2.99
CA TYR A 174 54.39 33.22 3.00
C TYR A 174 54.86 33.71 4.38
N GLY A 175 55.83 34.63 4.41
CA GLY A 175 56.45 35.13 5.64
C GLY A 175 55.54 36.01 6.50
N ASP A 176 56.08 36.53 7.61
CA ASP A 176 55.39 37.26 8.70
C ASP A 176 54.77 38.62 8.28
N ILE A 177 53.77 38.57 7.39
CA ILE A 177 53.06 39.74 6.84
C ILE A 177 51.65 39.87 7.43
N TYR A 178 51.12 38.81 8.06
CA TYR A 178 49.74 38.74 8.56
C TYR A 178 49.64 38.55 10.07
N ASN A 179 50.15 39.53 10.84
CA ASN A 179 49.67 39.77 12.20
C ASN A 179 48.32 40.53 12.13
N TYR A 180 47.28 39.85 11.64
CA TYR A 180 45.94 40.42 11.56
C TYR A 180 45.22 40.21 12.90
N PRO A 181 44.71 41.27 13.57
CA PRO A 181 44.03 41.11 14.85
C PRO A 181 42.70 40.37 14.63
N VAL A 182 42.64 39.13 15.11
CA VAL A 182 41.55 38.16 14.89
C VAL A 182 40.19 38.75 15.23
N ASP A 183 40.11 39.53 16.30
CA ASP A 183 38.87 40.14 16.80
C ASP A 183 38.19 41.02 15.73
N LYS A 184 38.98 41.79 14.96
CA LYS A 184 38.45 42.64 13.87
C LYS A 184 38.01 41.86 12.63
N TYR A 185 38.48 40.63 12.45
CA TYR A 185 38.04 39.78 11.34
C TYR A 185 36.70 39.12 11.68
N ASN A 186 36.54 38.66 12.92
CA ASN A 186 35.27 38.15 13.43
C ASN A 186 34.19 39.25 13.43
N GLU A 187 34.52 40.48 13.87
CA GLU A 187 33.61 41.63 13.79
C GLU A 187 33.14 42.01 12.36
N ILE A 188 33.75 41.47 11.31
CA ILE A 188 33.34 41.67 9.91
C ILE A 188 32.50 40.48 9.44
N LEU A 189 32.92 39.25 9.72
CA LEU A 189 32.13 38.03 9.45
C LEU A 189 30.75 38.08 10.13
N ASP A 190 30.70 38.48 11.40
CA ASP A 190 29.44 38.62 12.16
C ASP A 190 28.52 39.74 11.61
N LYS A 191 29.02 40.61 10.71
CA LYS A 191 28.21 41.59 9.96
C LYS A 191 27.79 41.06 8.58
N GLU A 192 28.66 40.36 7.88
CA GLU A 192 28.34 39.77 6.56
C GLU A 192 27.27 38.66 6.66
N GLU A 193 27.15 37.96 7.81
CA GLU A 193 26.03 37.02 8.05
C GLU A 193 24.64 37.69 8.15
N HIS A 194 24.53 39.03 8.18
CA HIS A 194 23.24 39.74 8.34
C HIS A 194 22.65 40.41 7.08
N GLU A 195 23.35 40.43 5.94
CA GLU A 195 22.82 40.98 4.67
C GLU A 195 22.91 39.97 3.51
N ILE A 196 22.16 38.88 3.62
CA ILE A 196 21.69 38.12 2.44
C ILE A 196 20.31 38.67 2.06
N GLU A 197 20.30 39.83 1.40
CA GLU A 197 19.08 40.35 0.77
C GLU A 197 18.71 39.45 -0.43
N TYR A 198 17.47 38.96 -0.45
CA TYR A 198 16.98 38.10 -1.53
C TYR A 198 16.67 38.94 -2.78
N VAL A 199 17.65 39.12 -3.65
CA VAL A 199 17.45 39.70 -4.98
C VAL A 199 16.73 38.69 -5.89
N GLU A 200 15.40 38.76 -5.94
CA GLU A 200 14.63 38.19 -7.04
C GLU A 200 14.98 38.94 -8.33
N GLY A 201 15.67 38.27 -9.27
CA GLY A 201 16.28 38.95 -10.41
C GLY A 201 16.48 38.08 -11.66
N TYR A 202 15.48 38.16 -12.53
CA TYR A 202 15.51 37.89 -13.98
C TYR A 202 15.57 36.45 -14.52
N GLU A 203 14.73 36.27 -15.54
CA GLU A 203 14.67 35.17 -16.50
C GLU A 203 15.77 35.37 -17.59
N ASP A 204 15.76 34.50 -18.60
CA ASP A 204 16.53 34.62 -19.84
C ASP A 204 18.07 34.63 -19.75
N LEU A 205 18.65 33.42 -19.80
CA LEU A 205 19.90 33.16 -20.52
C LEU A 205 19.65 32.11 -21.62
N GLU A 206 19.23 32.68 -22.75
CA GLU A 206 19.30 32.31 -24.18
C GLU A 206 19.75 30.90 -24.65
N GLU A 207 19.28 30.55 -25.85
CA GLU A 207 19.55 29.29 -26.53
C GLU A 207 20.90 29.33 -27.29
N GLU A 208 21.91 28.58 -26.81
CA GLU A 208 23.05 28.18 -27.65
C GLU A 208 22.71 26.93 -28.47
N ASP A 209 22.09 27.15 -29.64
CA ASP A 209 22.30 26.30 -30.83
C ASP A 209 23.52 26.84 -31.64
N ASP A 210 23.81 26.23 -32.79
CA ASP A 210 25.05 26.37 -33.61
C ASP A 210 26.32 25.69 -33.02
N MET A 211 27.20 25.02 -33.78
CA MET A 211 27.20 24.71 -35.22
C MET A 211 27.79 23.32 -35.53
N GLU A 212 27.33 22.77 -36.66
CA GLU A 212 27.68 21.59 -37.47
C GLU A 212 29.05 20.87 -37.30
N ASP A 213 29.04 19.56 -37.60
CA ASP A 213 29.81 19.05 -38.74
C ASP A 213 29.06 17.88 -39.45
N PHE A 214 29.39 17.67 -40.72
CA PHE A 214 28.57 17.20 -41.83
C PHE A 214 28.80 15.71 -42.18
N GLY A 215 27.86 15.07 -42.89
CA GLY A 215 28.05 13.68 -43.36
C GLY A 215 26.82 12.94 -43.91
N GLY A 216 26.34 13.31 -45.10
CA GLY A 216 25.39 12.48 -45.86
C GLY A 216 26.04 11.21 -46.48
N LEU A 217 25.37 10.35 -47.23
CA LEU A 217 23.99 10.30 -47.76
C LEU A 217 23.46 8.84 -47.56
N ALA A 218 22.34 8.31 -48.09
CA ALA A 218 21.43 8.71 -49.17
C ALA A 218 20.02 8.08 -49.03
N ILE A 219 19.14 8.39 -50.00
CA ILE A 219 17.72 8.01 -50.06
C ILE A 219 17.51 6.65 -50.74
N ARG A 220 16.54 5.86 -50.26
CA ARG A 220 15.65 5.09 -51.15
C ARG A 220 14.29 4.82 -50.50
N GLU A 221 13.27 5.47 -51.02
CA GLU A 221 11.87 5.07 -50.83
C GLU A 221 11.56 3.91 -51.78
N ASP A 222 10.60 3.03 -51.42
CA ASP A 222 9.66 2.46 -52.40
C ASP A 222 8.46 1.77 -51.73
N TYR A 223 7.39 1.66 -52.51
CA TYR A 223 5.99 1.46 -52.15
C TYR A 223 5.56 0.16 -51.43
N ASP A 224 4.65 0.34 -50.46
CA ASP A 224 3.32 -0.30 -50.33
C ASP A 224 3.13 -1.80 -50.67
N ASN A 225 2.66 -2.60 -49.68
CA ASN A 225 1.37 -3.32 -49.81
C ASN A 225 0.87 -4.03 -48.52
N GLY A 226 -0.45 -4.02 -48.33
CA GLY A 226 -1.21 -5.25 -48.05
C GLY A 226 -1.37 -5.78 -46.62
N LYS A 227 -2.53 -5.49 -46.01
CA LYS A 227 -3.47 -6.44 -45.33
C LYS A 227 -2.85 -7.72 -44.72
N THR A 228 -3.09 -8.04 -43.45
CA THR A 228 -4.43 -8.45 -42.97
C THR A 228 -4.52 -8.44 -41.43
N VAL A 229 -5.68 -8.04 -40.88
CA VAL A 229 -5.99 -8.12 -39.44
C VAL A 229 -7.37 -8.73 -39.20
N LEU A 230 -7.41 -9.90 -38.56
CA LEU A 230 -8.49 -10.51 -37.76
C LEU A 230 -7.79 -11.48 -36.77
N ILE A 231 -8.02 -11.56 -35.46
CA ILE A 231 -9.09 -11.07 -34.55
C ILE A 231 -10.48 -11.66 -34.82
N TYR A 232 -10.83 -12.73 -34.10
CA TYR A 232 -11.94 -12.88 -33.13
C TYR A 232 -11.95 -14.37 -32.69
N CYS A 233 -12.02 -14.84 -31.43
CA CYS A 233 -12.46 -14.36 -30.11
C CYS A 233 -13.86 -14.87 -29.67
N PHE A 234 -13.82 -15.86 -28.75
CA PHE A 234 -14.73 -16.09 -27.60
C PHE A 234 -16.00 -16.99 -27.66
N ILE A 235 -16.21 -17.72 -26.54
CA ILE A 235 -17.47 -18.25 -25.93
C ILE A 235 -17.87 -19.74 -26.15
N VAL A 236 -17.35 -20.60 -25.26
CA VAL A 236 -18.08 -21.30 -24.15
C VAL A 236 -19.56 -21.72 -24.35
N LEU A 237 -19.87 -23.01 -24.07
CA LEU A 237 -20.95 -23.41 -23.12
C LEU A 237 -20.82 -24.87 -22.65
N GLN A 238 -21.67 -25.27 -21.68
CA GLN A 238 -21.70 -26.55 -20.94
C GLN A 238 -22.58 -27.60 -21.67
N THR A 239 -22.77 -28.89 -21.27
CA THR A 239 -22.69 -29.54 -19.94
C THR A 239 -22.49 -31.07 -20.02
N ASP A 240 -22.06 -31.66 -18.89
CA ASP A 240 -22.34 -33.02 -18.35
C ASP A 240 -21.77 -34.35 -18.91
N ASN A 241 -21.20 -35.12 -17.97
CA ASN A 241 -21.18 -36.60 -17.81
C ASN A 241 -20.51 -37.53 -18.85
N ILE A 242 -19.29 -38.01 -18.55
CA ILE A 242 -19.01 -39.42 -18.11
C ILE A 242 -17.49 -39.68 -17.89
N THR A 243 -17.16 -40.39 -16.79
CA THR A 243 -15.87 -41.06 -16.39
C THR A 243 -14.47 -40.49 -16.72
N THR A 244 -13.66 -40.36 -15.66
CA THR A 244 -12.19 -40.47 -15.62
C THR A 244 -11.69 -41.86 -16.08
N PRO A 245 -10.44 -42.02 -16.61
CA PRO A 245 -9.23 -42.02 -15.75
C PRO A 245 -7.92 -41.46 -16.37
N LEU A 246 -6.86 -41.58 -15.55
CA LEU A 246 -5.47 -41.16 -15.71
C LEU A 246 -4.72 -41.80 -16.90
N LEU A 247 -3.69 -41.08 -17.41
CA LEU A 247 -2.34 -41.50 -17.90
C LEU A 247 -1.84 -40.36 -18.84
N ARG A 248 -0.66 -39.73 -18.75
CA ARG A 248 0.72 -40.10 -18.36
C ARG A 248 1.56 -40.81 -19.44
N PHE A 249 1.77 -40.16 -20.58
CA PHE A 249 2.96 -40.33 -21.44
C PHE A 249 3.49 -38.92 -21.81
N LYS A 250 4.78 -38.56 -21.68
CA LYS A 250 5.99 -39.07 -22.36
C LYS A 250 5.87 -39.00 -23.89
N LEU A 251 6.47 -37.97 -24.49
CA LEU A 251 7.13 -38.13 -25.79
C LEU A 251 8.61 -38.41 -25.53
N GLY A 252 9.15 -39.42 -26.21
CA GLY A 252 10.59 -39.66 -26.32
C GLY A 252 11.14 -39.12 -27.64
N GLU A 253 12.45 -39.16 -27.77
CA GLU A 253 13.17 -38.81 -29.01
C GLU A 253 13.03 -39.90 -30.10
N THR A 254 13.79 -39.71 -31.18
CA THR A 254 14.18 -40.66 -32.25
C THR A 254 13.38 -40.62 -33.57
N LEU A 255 13.98 -40.83 -34.77
CA LEU A 255 15.39 -40.71 -35.22
C LEU A 255 15.46 -40.69 -36.78
N ARG A 256 16.54 -40.11 -37.34
CA ARG A 256 17.22 -40.46 -38.64
C ARG A 256 16.52 -40.24 -40.00
N GLY A 257 17.28 -39.62 -40.92
CA GLY A 257 17.16 -39.70 -42.38
C GLY A 257 18.01 -38.61 -43.07
N ARG A 258 19.32 -38.80 -43.32
CA ARG A 258 19.94 -39.28 -44.59
C ARG A 258 19.45 -38.55 -45.87
N LYS A 259 20.30 -38.14 -46.83
CA LYS A 259 21.76 -37.85 -46.89
C LYS A 259 22.09 -37.33 -48.32
N ASN A 260 23.29 -36.74 -48.53
CA ASN A 260 23.95 -36.56 -49.85
C ASN A 260 23.28 -35.54 -50.82
N SER A 261 23.98 -34.93 -51.81
CA SER A 261 25.44 -34.77 -52.02
C SER A 261 25.80 -33.65 -53.01
N ALA A 262 26.95 -33.03 -52.74
CA ALA A 262 27.78 -32.13 -53.53
C ALA A 262 27.90 -32.34 -55.06
N ARG A 263 28.20 -31.24 -55.78
CA ARG A 263 29.52 -30.93 -56.41
C ARG A 263 29.51 -29.48 -56.96
N LYS A 264 30.60 -28.84 -57.43
CA LYS A 264 32.07 -28.79 -57.18
C LYS A 264 32.72 -28.21 -58.47
N LEU A 265 33.93 -27.63 -58.34
CA LEU A 265 34.99 -27.39 -59.35
C LEU A 265 35.06 -25.96 -59.89
N GLU A 266 36.23 -25.33 -60.03
CA GLU A 266 37.48 -25.35 -59.20
C GLU A 266 38.15 -23.95 -59.41
N LYS A 267 39.45 -23.62 -59.50
CA LYS A 267 40.84 -24.17 -59.41
C LYS A 267 41.72 -22.94 -58.97
N GLU A 268 43.03 -22.91 -58.70
CA GLU A 268 44.19 -23.79 -58.94
C GLU A 268 45.18 -23.71 -57.72
N GLU A 269 46.46 -24.03 -57.91
CA GLU A 269 47.53 -24.25 -56.92
C GLU A 269 48.62 -23.12 -56.94
N SER A 270 49.61 -23.04 -56.03
CA SER A 270 50.76 -23.96 -55.82
C SER A 270 51.27 -23.98 -54.36
N ALA A 271 52.21 -24.89 -54.02
CA ALA A 271 52.53 -25.23 -52.61
C ALA A 271 54.00 -25.61 -52.32
N ALA A 272 54.42 -25.49 -51.05
CA ALA A 272 55.67 -26.02 -50.48
C ALA A 272 55.51 -26.38 -48.97
N LYS A 273 56.36 -27.27 -48.41
CA LYS A 273 56.25 -27.77 -47.01
C LYS A 273 57.56 -28.27 -46.37
N SER A 274 57.79 -27.93 -45.10
CA SER A 274 58.60 -28.67 -44.10
C SER A 274 58.06 -28.37 -42.69
N LYS A 275 57.74 -29.34 -41.80
CA LYS A 275 58.62 -30.03 -40.82
C LYS A 275 59.44 -29.04 -39.93
N LYS A 276 59.53 -29.16 -38.59
CA LYS A 276 59.37 -30.33 -37.67
C LYS A 276 58.89 -29.90 -36.24
N LYS A 277 58.84 -30.83 -35.25
CA LYS A 277 58.31 -30.64 -33.87
C LYS A 277 59.37 -30.20 -32.82
N GLY A 278 58.91 -29.69 -31.67
CA GLY A 278 59.62 -29.70 -30.37
C GLY A 278 58.64 -29.65 -29.15
N LYS A 279 58.95 -30.32 -28.02
CA LYS A 279 58.15 -30.32 -26.76
C LYS A 279 58.93 -30.89 -25.55
N VAL A 280 59.25 -30.05 -24.55
CA VAL A 280 59.60 -30.35 -23.14
C VAL A 280 59.25 -29.07 -22.34
N HIS A 281 58.42 -29.00 -21.29
CA HIS A 281 58.37 -29.60 -19.92
C HIS A 281 59.36 -29.03 -18.88
N VAL A 282 58.84 -28.32 -17.88
CA VAL A 282 59.40 -28.14 -16.52
C VAL A 282 58.22 -28.15 -15.52
N GLU A 283 58.48 -28.50 -14.27
CA GLU A 283 57.49 -28.80 -13.23
C GLU A 283 57.25 -27.63 -12.25
N LEU A 284 56.31 -27.78 -11.32
CA LEU A 284 56.13 -26.92 -10.15
C LEU A 284 56.03 -27.78 -8.88
N GLU A 285 57.06 -27.71 -8.02
CA GLU A 285 57.05 -28.38 -6.72
C GLU A 285 56.04 -27.75 -5.74
N GLN A 286 55.52 -28.55 -4.82
CA GLN A 286 54.92 -28.06 -3.58
C GLN A 286 55.98 -28.03 -2.46
N ARG A 287 55.95 -26.98 -1.63
CA ARG A 287 56.51 -27.03 -0.26
C ARG A 287 55.48 -26.53 0.75
N LYS A 288 55.54 -27.05 1.98
CA LYS A 288 54.62 -26.78 3.09
C LYS A 288 55.33 -26.00 4.22
N GLY A 289 54.54 -25.31 5.03
CA GLY A 289 54.94 -24.71 6.30
C GLY A 289 55.14 -23.19 6.21
N VAL A 290 54.91 -22.40 7.27
CA VAL A 290 54.27 -22.69 8.58
C VAL A 290 53.31 -21.52 8.89
N GLY A 291 52.28 -21.74 9.70
CA GLY A 291 51.21 -20.74 9.91
C GLY A 291 51.57 -19.62 10.91
N ASP A 292 50.89 -18.49 10.74
CA ASP A 292 50.79 -17.38 11.69
C ASP A 292 49.32 -17.21 12.12
N LYS A 293 49.08 -16.82 13.38
CA LYS A 293 47.74 -16.79 14.03
C LYS A 293 47.22 -15.38 14.32
N ASP A 294 48.00 -14.31 14.21
CA ASP A 294 47.64 -12.99 14.74
C ASP A 294 46.82 -12.09 13.79
N ASN A 295 45.99 -12.68 12.93
CA ASN A 295 45.19 -11.93 11.94
C ASN A 295 43.67 -12.22 11.96
N GLU A 296 43.14 -12.74 13.08
CA GLU A 296 41.70 -12.73 13.39
C GLU A 296 41.35 -11.51 14.27
N VAL A 297 42.11 -11.28 15.34
CA VAL A 297 41.90 -10.18 16.30
C VAL A 297 41.97 -8.82 15.60
N VAL A 298 42.95 -8.59 14.73
CA VAL A 298 43.09 -7.34 13.95
C VAL A 298 41.89 -7.12 13.03
N LYS A 299 41.36 -8.16 12.38
CA LYS A 299 40.15 -8.06 11.54
C LYS A 299 38.90 -7.77 12.38
N ARG A 300 38.83 -8.33 13.60
CA ARG A 300 37.79 -8.02 14.60
C ARG A 300 37.86 -6.57 15.09
N ILE A 301 39.06 -6.06 15.36
CA ILE A 301 39.31 -4.66 15.74
C ILE A 301 38.96 -3.71 14.59
N ILE A 302 39.40 -3.99 13.35
CA ILE A 302 39.07 -3.17 12.17
C ILE A 302 37.56 -3.16 11.89
N ARG A 303 36.86 -4.29 12.06
CA ARG A 303 35.38 -4.33 11.98
C ARG A 303 34.75 -3.48 13.08
N ARG A 304 35.24 -3.56 14.32
CA ARG A 304 34.76 -2.74 15.46
C ARG A 304 35.06 -1.25 15.29
N TRP A 305 36.21 -0.88 14.71
CA TRP A 305 36.59 0.50 14.38
C TRP A 305 35.80 1.08 13.20
N ARG A 306 35.49 0.29 12.17
CA ARG A 306 34.60 0.73 11.08
C ARG A 306 33.17 0.97 11.57
N LEU A 307 32.69 0.17 12.53
CA LEU A 307 31.43 0.44 13.25
C LEU A 307 31.50 1.71 14.11
N PHE A 308 32.64 1.99 14.77
CA PHE A 308 32.80 3.19 15.60
C PHE A 308 33.00 4.50 14.81
N ARG A 309 33.67 4.44 13.65
CA ARG A 309 34.05 5.64 12.87
C ARG A 309 32.97 6.12 11.89
N SER A 310 31.84 5.40 11.78
CA SER A 310 30.66 5.82 11.02
C SER A 310 29.63 6.56 11.89
N LEU A 311 30.10 7.38 12.84
CA LEU A 311 29.27 8.23 13.69
C LEU A 311 28.74 9.47 12.94
N LYS A 312 27.99 9.24 11.85
CA LYS A 312 26.78 10.04 11.62
C LYS A 312 25.92 9.82 12.87
N GLN A 313 25.47 10.89 13.52
CA GLN A 313 24.65 10.78 14.73
C GLN A 313 23.46 9.85 14.45
N MET A 314 23.35 8.75 15.22
CA MET A 314 22.19 7.88 15.09
C MET A 314 20.95 8.63 15.60
N PRO A 315 19.81 8.58 14.89
CA PRO A 315 18.62 9.40 15.21
C PRO A 315 17.85 8.89 16.45
N PHE A 316 18.44 7.98 17.23
CA PHE A 316 17.91 7.45 18.47
C PHE A 316 19.01 7.36 19.53
N SER A 317 18.64 7.61 20.79
CA SER A 317 19.47 7.29 21.95
C SER A 317 18.91 6.10 22.71
N VAL A 318 19.80 5.26 23.25
CA VAL A 318 19.42 4.19 24.19
C VAL A 318 19.55 4.74 25.60
N VAL A 319 18.46 4.69 26.36
CA VAL A 319 18.36 5.25 27.72
C VAL A 319 17.90 4.13 28.66
N ASN A 320 18.58 3.98 29.80
CA ASN A 320 18.13 3.08 30.85
C ASN A 320 17.32 3.87 31.88
N ASP A 321 16.13 3.40 32.22
CA ASP A 321 15.37 3.93 33.36
C ASP A 321 16.15 3.73 34.67
N SER A 322 15.81 4.53 35.69
CA SER A 322 16.20 4.27 37.10
C SER A 322 15.81 2.87 37.60
N ASN A 323 14.82 2.24 36.96
CA ASN A 323 14.38 0.86 37.22
C ASN A 323 15.17 -0.20 36.41
N GLY A 324 16.23 0.17 35.68
CA GLY A 324 17.05 -0.74 34.88
C GLY A 324 16.43 -1.21 33.55
N VAL A 325 15.27 -0.67 33.17
CA VAL A 325 14.58 -1.00 31.92
C VAL A 325 15.22 -0.25 30.74
N GLN A 326 15.58 -0.98 29.68
CA GLN A 326 16.16 -0.40 28.47
C GLN A 326 15.07 0.22 27.58
N ARG A 327 15.21 1.51 27.28
CA ARG A 327 14.40 2.27 26.33
C ARG A 327 15.24 2.74 25.14
N VAL A 328 14.56 2.93 24.01
CA VAL A 328 15.06 3.63 22.83
C VAL A 328 14.23 4.90 22.66
N ARG A 329 14.86 6.07 22.68
CA ARG A 329 14.21 7.35 22.37
C ARG A 329 14.60 7.78 20.96
N LEU A 330 13.64 7.75 20.05
CA LEU A 330 13.72 8.39 18.75
C LEU A 330 13.35 9.87 18.89
N SER A 331 14.05 10.75 18.20
CA SER A 331 13.65 12.15 18.01
C SER A 331 13.76 12.54 16.54
N HIS A 332 12.93 13.48 16.11
CA HIS A 332 12.98 14.06 14.78
C HIS A 332 13.25 15.56 14.88
N GLN A 333 14.39 15.98 14.32
CA GLN A 333 14.77 17.38 14.17
C GLN A 333 14.53 17.83 12.71
N PRO A 334 14.12 19.09 12.47
CA PRO A 334 13.90 20.17 13.45
C PRO A 334 12.53 20.12 14.16
N GLY A 335 11.66 19.17 13.83
CA GLY A 335 10.23 19.20 14.18
C GLY A 335 9.81 18.74 15.59
N GLY A 336 10.69 18.75 16.59
CA GLY A 336 10.42 18.49 18.03
C GLY A 336 9.86 17.11 18.43
N SER A 337 9.29 16.37 17.48
CA SER A 337 8.52 15.15 17.70
C SER A 337 9.42 14.02 18.21
N SER A 338 8.93 13.24 19.17
CA SER A 338 9.72 12.16 19.80
C SER A 338 8.88 10.92 20.11
N VAL A 339 9.54 9.77 20.18
CA VAL A 339 8.94 8.46 20.47
C VAL A 339 9.84 7.69 21.42
N GLU A 340 9.26 7.09 22.47
CA GLU A 340 9.96 6.16 23.35
C GLU A 340 9.46 4.74 23.18
N VAL A 341 10.40 3.79 23.08
CA VAL A 341 10.13 2.37 22.92
C VAL A 341 10.86 1.58 24.00
N VAL A 342 10.12 0.84 24.82
CA VAL A 342 10.68 -0.13 25.76
C VAL A 342 11.07 -1.38 24.98
N LEU A 343 12.34 -1.78 25.04
CA LEU A 343 12.80 -2.98 24.32
C LEU A 343 12.13 -4.27 24.82
N GLN A 344 11.66 -4.28 26.07
CA GLN A 344 10.86 -5.40 26.57
C GLN A 344 9.41 -5.35 26.06
N GLY A 345 9.04 -6.37 25.29
CA GLY A 345 7.77 -6.45 24.57
C GLY A 345 7.70 -5.57 23.31
N GLY A 346 8.75 -4.80 22.98
CA GLY A 346 8.77 -3.89 21.84
C GLY A 346 7.69 -2.80 21.93
N ARG A 347 7.30 -2.43 23.16
CA ARG A 347 6.15 -1.54 23.43
C ARG A 347 6.59 -0.08 23.28
N ILE A 348 5.85 0.68 22.48
CA ILE A 348 5.97 2.13 22.40
C ILE A 348 5.21 2.73 23.58
N VAL A 349 5.85 3.58 24.39
CA VAL A 349 5.32 4.10 25.67
C VAL A 349 5.18 5.61 25.72
N SER A 350 5.64 6.33 24.69
CA SER A 350 5.40 7.75 24.50
C SER A 350 5.49 8.06 23.01
N TRP A 351 4.60 8.92 22.52
CA TRP A 351 4.70 9.56 21.22
C TRP A 351 4.22 11.01 21.36
N LYS A 352 5.15 11.94 21.17
CA LYS A 352 4.91 13.38 21.28
C LYS A 352 4.97 14.05 19.93
N ASN A 353 4.07 14.99 19.72
CA ASN A 353 4.07 15.87 18.55
C ASN A 353 5.15 16.98 18.67
N ASP A 354 5.18 17.83 17.65
CA ASP A 354 5.96 19.07 17.57
C ASP A 354 5.78 20.00 18.78
N ARG A 355 4.60 19.98 19.40
CA ARG A 355 4.22 20.81 20.56
C ARG A 355 4.52 20.13 21.90
N GLY A 356 5.11 18.94 21.90
CA GLY A 356 5.38 18.15 23.10
C GLY A 356 4.14 17.51 23.75
N GLU A 357 2.96 17.60 23.13
CA GLU A 357 1.74 16.94 23.62
C GLU A 357 1.89 15.41 23.49
N GLU A 358 1.59 14.68 24.56
CA GLU A 358 1.54 13.22 24.56
C GLU A 358 0.28 12.72 23.84
N LEU A 359 0.48 11.81 22.87
CA LEU A 359 -0.58 11.28 22.02
C LEU A 359 -1.00 9.86 22.44
N LEU A 360 -0.19 9.14 23.21
CA LEU A 360 -0.51 7.80 23.72
C LEU A 360 -0.92 7.84 25.19
N PHE A 361 -1.95 7.08 25.54
CA PHE A 361 -2.29 6.85 26.93
C PHE A 361 -1.33 5.79 27.51
N VAL A 362 -0.61 6.14 28.58
CA VAL A 362 0.16 5.19 29.42
C VAL A 362 -0.11 5.46 30.89
N ARG A 363 -0.49 4.41 31.62
CA ARG A 363 -0.80 4.50 33.05
C ARG A 363 0.47 4.41 33.90
N ASN A 364 0.89 5.54 34.47
CA ASN A 364 2.09 5.61 35.30
C ASN A 364 1.81 5.23 36.78
N LYS A 365 1.55 3.95 37.06
CA LYS A 365 1.54 3.39 38.43
C LYS A 365 2.66 2.37 38.61
N ILE A 366 3.83 2.85 39.01
CA ILE A 366 5.03 2.03 39.31
C ILE A 366 4.87 1.38 40.69
N THR A 367 4.00 0.38 40.79
CA THR A 367 3.80 -0.44 42.01
C THR A 367 4.19 -1.89 41.75
N GLY A 368 5.43 -2.10 41.30
CA GLY A 368 6.00 -3.44 41.06
C GLY A 368 7.35 -3.39 40.34
N ARG A 369 8.27 -4.31 40.68
CA ARG A 369 9.59 -4.48 40.04
C ARG A 369 9.52 -5.17 38.65
N SER A 370 8.34 -5.28 38.04
CA SER A 370 8.09 -6.12 36.87
C SER A 370 7.67 -5.29 35.64
N PRO A 371 8.41 -5.34 34.51
CA PRO A 371 8.07 -4.61 33.27
C PRO A 371 6.69 -4.95 32.65
N THR A 372 6.06 -6.02 33.10
CA THR A 372 4.64 -6.36 32.84
C THR A 372 3.63 -5.32 33.35
N ALA A 373 4.02 -4.42 34.25
CA ALA A 373 3.12 -3.43 34.87
C ALA A 373 2.72 -2.26 33.94
N ILE A 374 3.37 -2.08 32.78
CA ILE A 374 3.09 -0.96 31.86
C ILE A 374 1.79 -1.23 31.08
N LEU A 375 0.70 -0.59 31.52
CA LEU A 375 -0.59 -0.55 30.82
C LEU A 375 -0.67 0.69 29.91
N GLY A 376 -1.04 0.49 28.65
CA GLY A 376 -1.11 1.55 27.64
C GLY A 376 -0.04 1.46 26.55
N GLY A 377 0.12 2.55 25.81
CA GLY A 377 1.06 2.71 24.70
C GLY A 377 0.60 2.04 23.41
N ILE A 378 1.55 1.73 22.51
CA ILE A 378 1.32 0.78 21.41
C ILE A 378 2.05 -0.53 21.73
N SER A 379 1.31 -1.64 21.76
CA SER A 379 1.86 -2.97 22.07
C SER A 379 1.55 -4.01 20.98
N ILE A 380 2.52 -4.88 20.73
CA ILE A 380 2.41 -5.96 19.74
C ILE A 380 1.82 -7.21 20.39
N CYS A 381 0.77 -7.77 19.79
CA CYS A 381 0.20 -9.05 20.16
C CYS A 381 0.47 -10.08 19.06
N PHE A 382 1.38 -11.02 19.32
CA PHE A 382 1.83 -12.09 18.45
C PHE A 382 2.31 -13.26 19.33
N PRO A 383 2.09 -14.54 18.97
CA PRO A 383 1.44 -15.04 17.76
C PRO A 383 -0.10 -15.19 17.88
N GLN A 384 -0.68 -14.80 19.02
CA GLN A 384 -2.12 -14.88 19.24
C GLN A 384 -2.69 -13.64 19.95
N ILE A 385 -3.90 -13.23 19.56
CA ILE A 385 -4.67 -12.18 20.22
C ILE A 385 -5.43 -12.79 21.42
N SER A 386 -5.33 -12.16 22.59
CA SER A 386 -5.70 -12.74 23.89
C SER A 386 -7.20 -13.00 24.12
N SER A 387 -8.08 -12.50 23.26
CA SER A 387 -9.53 -12.73 23.37
C SER A 387 -10.01 -14.09 22.83
N LEU A 388 -9.11 -14.98 22.37
CA LEU A 388 -9.47 -16.23 21.68
C LEU A 388 -9.52 -17.51 22.54
N GLY A 389 -8.99 -17.55 23.77
CA GLY A 389 -9.11 -18.75 24.62
C GLY A 389 -8.08 -18.81 25.75
N GLN A 390 -7.99 -19.97 26.42
CA GLN A 390 -6.97 -20.26 27.43
C GLN A 390 -5.56 -20.13 26.83
N PHE A 391 -4.67 -19.42 27.53
CA PHE A 391 -3.34 -19.87 27.99
C PHE A 391 -2.44 -18.68 28.30
N GLU A 392 -2.00 -18.58 29.56
CA GLU A 392 -0.99 -17.62 30.05
C GLU A 392 0.37 -17.78 29.32
N GLN A 393 0.59 -18.94 28.70
CA GLN A 393 1.82 -19.33 28.00
C GLN A 393 2.25 -18.34 26.90
N TYR A 394 1.31 -17.69 26.20
CA TYR A 394 1.64 -16.72 25.16
C TYR A 394 2.00 -15.32 25.69
N GLU A 395 1.69 -15.01 26.96
CA GLU A 395 2.17 -13.78 27.58
C GLU A 395 3.70 -13.76 27.75
N TYR A 396 4.35 -14.92 27.70
CA TYR A 396 5.81 -15.02 27.67
C TYR A 396 6.40 -14.28 26.46
N ILE A 397 5.90 -14.58 25.25
CA ILE A 397 6.39 -14.00 23.99
C ILE A 397 6.14 -12.49 23.96
N LYS A 398 4.95 -12.06 24.40
CA LYS A 398 4.54 -10.65 24.54
C LYS A 398 5.48 -9.81 25.44
N ASN A 399 6.19 -10.44 26.38
CA ASN A 399 7.08 -9.77 27.34
C ASN A 399 8.57 -10.11 27.15
N ARG A 400 8.98 -10.73 26.04
CA ARG A 400 10.40 -10.96 25.70
C ARG A 400 11.14 -9.66 25.38
N LEU A 401 12.44 -9.64 25.63
CA LEU A 401 13.33 -8.54 25.22
C LEU A 401 13.59 -8.62 23.71
N TRP A 402 13.39 -7.49 23.02
CA TRP A 402 13.72 -7.31 21.61
C TRP A 402 15.14 -6.75 21.47
N SER A 403 15.81 -7.12 20.38
CA SER A 403 17.12 -6.60 20.00
C SER A 403 16.99 -5.42 19.02
N LEU A 404 17.96 -4.51 19.02
CA LEU A 404 18.13 -3.51 17.98
C LEU A 404 18.68 -4.17 16.71
N ASP A 405 17.98 -4.00 15.60
CA ASP A 405 18.41 -4.47 14.28
C ASP A 405 19.17 -3.36 13.56
N TYR A 406 20.47 -3.57 13.36
CA TYR A 406 21.36 -2.63 12.68
C TYR A 406 21.56 -2.96 11.20
N SER A 407 20.78 -3.90 10.62
CA SER A 407 20.86 -4.15 9.19
C SER A 407 20.34 -2.93 8.39
N PRO A 408 21.10 -2.43 7.40
CA PRO A 408 20.69 -1.26 6.64
C PRO A 408 19.50 -1.63 5.75
N ASP A 409 18.45 -0.79 5.78
CA ASP A 409 17.33 -0.93 4.85
C ASP A 409 17.83 -0.85 3.41
N LEU A 410 17.48 -1.85 2.59
CA LEU A 410 17.68 -1.82 1.14
C LEU A 410 16.70 -0.88 0.45
N ASP A 411 15.55 -0.62 1.10
CA ASP A 411 14.48 0.27 0.64
C ASP A 411 14.58 1.64 1.35
N GLN A 412 15.71 2.36 1.16
CA GLN A 412 15.80 3.77 1.56
C GLN A 412 15.14 4.67 0.52
N ASP A 413 13.88 5.03 0.74
CA ASP A 413 13.30 6.23 0.14
C ASP A 413 14.15 7.45 0.55
N THR A 414 14.79 8.11 -0.41
CA THR A 414 15.76 9.19 -0.17
C THR A 414 15.10 10.53 0.16
N ASN A 415 14.25 10.54 1.19
CA ASN A 415 13.70 11.73 1.82
C ASN A 415 14.30 11.86 3.23
N GLY A 416 15.28 12.74 3.40
CA GLY A 416 16.11 12.87 4.63
C GLY A 416 15.40 13.37 5.90
N SER A 417 14.07 13.28 5.97
CA SER A 417 13.21 13.90 6.99
C SER A 417 12.45 12.87 7.86
N GLN A 418 12.90 11.62 7.94
CA GLN A 418 12.27 10.59 8.78
C GLN A 418 13.30 9.85 9.65
N SER A 419 13.18 10.00 10.97
CA SER A 419 13.98 9.21 11.93
C SER A 419 13.36 7.82 12.09
N SER A 420 14.19 6.76 12.13
CA SER A 420 13.69 5.38 12.26
C SER A 420 14.58 4.49 13.11
N VAL A 421 14.00 3.42 13.64
CA VAL A 421 14.70 2.31 14.31
C VAL A 421 14.04 0.98 13.96
N ASN A 422 14.84 -0.05 13.78
CA ASN A 422 14.39 -1.42 13.54
C ASN A 422 14.58 -2.25 14.81
N LEU A 423 13.53 -2.93 15.25
CA LEU A 423 13.58 -3.91 16.35
C LEU A 423 13.40 -5.32 15.81
N LEU A 424 14.08 -6.30 16.40
CA LEU A 424 14.05 -7.72 16.03
C LEU A 424 13.79 -8.61 17.25
N LEU A 425 12.84 -9.54 17.09
CA LEU A 425 12.53 -10.64 18.00
C LEU A 425 12.68 -11.97 17.25
N GLU A 426 13.74 -12.72 17.57
CA GLU A 426 14.01 -14.07 17.04
C GLU A 426 13.46 -15.15 17.98
N SER A 427 12.90 -16.24 17.44
CA SER A 427 12.48 -17.42 18.21
C SER A 427 13.63 -18.06 18.99
N SER A 428 13.44 -18.32 20.28
CA SER A 428 14.40 -18.99 21.17
C SER A 428 14.05 -20.47 21.40
N ASP A 429 15.02 -21.30 21.75
CA ASP A 429 14.79 -22.71 22.14
C ASP A 429 13.82 -22.86 23.33
N LYS A 430 13.69 -21.82 24.17
CA LYS A 430 12.66 -21.75 25.23
C LYS A 430 11.25 -21.64 24.64
N ASP A 431 11.07 -20.84 23.58
CA ASP A 431 9.78 -20.68 22.91
C ASP A 431 9.36 -21.99 22.25
N SER A 432 10.31 -22.78 21.73
CA SER A 432 10.04 -24.07 21.07
C SER A 432 9.35 -25.11 21.97
N LYS A 433 9.26 -24.90 23.28
CA LYS A 433 8.47 -25.71 24.23
C LYS A 433 7.02 -25.28 24.36
N LEU A 434 6.70 -24.03 24.02
CA LEU A 434 5.36 -23.42 24.10
C LEU A 434 4.73 -23.32 22.70
N TRP A 435 5.52 -22.92 21.71
CA TRP A 435 5.13 -22.78 20.31
C TRP A 435 6.31 -23.23 19.41
N PRO A 436 6.27 -24.45 18.83
CA PRO A 436 7.40 -25.06 18.11
C PRO A 436 7.58 -24.51 16.69
N CYS A 437 7.62 -23.17 16.55
CA CYS A 437 7.75 -22.44 15.29
C CYS A 437 8.98 -21.53 15.33
N ARG A 438 9.82 -21.57 14.29
CA ARG A 438 10.99 -20.67 14.15
C ARG A 438 10.61 -19.43 13.34
N PHE A 439 10.81 -18.26 13.92
CA PHE A 439 10.40 -16.98 13.33
C PHE A 439 11.41 -15.86 13.60
N GLU A 440 11.49 -14.94 12.64
CA GLU A 440 11.96 -13.56 12.88
C GLU A 440 10.73 -12.65 12.84
N LEU A 441 10.46 -11.91 13.92
CA LEU A 441 9.55 -10.78 13.91
C LEU A 441 10.38 -9.49 13.94
N ARG A 442 10.34 -8.72 12.87
CA ARG A 442 10.94 -7.38 12.78
C ARG A 442 9.84 -6.33 12.90
N LEU A 443 10.15 -5.21 13.55
CA LEU A 443 9.27 -4.04 13.66
C LEU A 443 10.10 -2.79 13.32
N LYS A 444 9.89 -2.23 12.13
CA LYS A 444 10.40 -0.90 11.79
C LYS A 444 9.47 0.15 12.38
N ILE A 445 10.02 1.03 13.21
CA ILE A 445 9.35 2.18 13.82
C ILE A 445 9.94 3.43 13.16
N SER A 446 9.12 4.36 12.71
CA SER A 446 9.58 5.56 12.01
C SER A 446 8.72 6.77 12.35
N ILE A 447 9.35 7.89 12.68
CA ILE A 447 8.71 9.12 13.15
C ILE A 447 8.98 10.27 12.16
N SER A 448 7.92 11.04 11.93
CA SER A 448 7.84 12.20 11.04
C SER A 448 6.91 13.24 11.70
N PRO A 449 6.91 14.52 11.29
CA PRO A 449 6.07 15.55 11.91
C PRO A 449 4.60 15.14 11.97
N GLY A 450 4.01 15.12 13.16
CA GLY A 450 2.62 14.70 13.40
C GLY A 450 2.28 13.24 13.03
N LYS A 451 3.26 12.38 12.67
CA LYS A 451 3.01 11.04 12.13
C LYS A 451 3.98 9.98 12.64
N LEU A 452 3.42 8.95 13.28
CA LEU A 452 4.09 7.71 13.66
C LEU A 452 3.79 6.60 12.64
N THR A 453 4.82 5.87 12.22
CA THR A 453 4.72 4.77 11.25
C THR A 453 5.32 3.49 11.82
N LEU A 454 4.58 2.38 11.73
CA LEU A 454 4.94 1.05 12.19
C LEU A 454 4.83 0.06 11.03
N SER A 455 5.90 -0.67 10.74
CA SER A 455 5.94 -1.70 9.70
C SER A 455 6.42 -3.03 10.26
N PRO A 456 5.52 -3.86 10.84
CA PRO A 456 5.84 -5.21 11.26
C PRO A 456 6.03 -6.17 10.09
N SER A 457 7.01 -7.08 10.23
CA SER A 457 7.37 -8.10 9.25
C SER A 457 7.64 -9.42 9.98
N VAL A 458 6.86 -10.47 9.70
CA VAL A 458 7.05 -11.82 10.24
C VAL A 458 7.60 -12.73 9.15
N ARG A 459 8.76 -13.34 9.38
CA ARG A 459 9.38 -14.33 8.50
C ARG A 459 9.33 -15.71 9.14
N ASN A 460 8.92 -16.72 8.39
CA ASN A 460 9.08 -18.11 8.80
C ASN A 460 10.50 -18.59 8.47
N VAL A 461 11.25 -19.00 9.50
CA VAL A 461 12.65 -19.47 9.42
C VAL A 461 12.72 -20.98 9.76
N GLY A 462 11.59 -21.63 9.97
CA GLY A 462 11.48 -23.07 10.18
C GLY A 462 11.05 -23.84 8.94
N ASP A 463 11.27 -25.14 8.96
CA ASP A 463 11.01 -26.07 7.85
C ASP A 463 9.52 -26.47 7.73
N LYS A 464 8.66 -25.95 8.63
CA LYS A 464 7.22 -26.24 8.70
C LYS A 464 6.41 -24.96 8.54
N PRO A 465 5.24 -25.00 7.87
CA PRO A 465 4.32 -23.87 7.86
C PRO A 465 3.71 -23.64 9.25
N PHE A 466 3.45 -22.39 9.61
CA PHE A 466 2.72 -22.04 10.84
C PHE A 466 1.63 -20.98 10.59
N SER A 467 0.64 -20.95 11.48
CA SER A 467 -0.44 -19.97 11.49
C SER A 467 -0.33 -19.04 12.70
N PHE A 468 -0.62 -17.74 12.52
CA PHE A 468 -0.68 -16.77 13.62
C PHE A 468 -1.79 -15.73 13.43
N THR A 469 -2.18 -15.08 14.52
CA THR A 469 -2.94 -13.81 14.51
C THR A 469 -2.04 -12.69 15.02
N PHE A 470 -2.33 -11.45 14.64
CA PHE A 470 -1.47 -10.32 14.93
C PHE A 470 -2.30 -9.08 15.23
N ALA A 471 -1.95 -8.31 16.26
CA ALA A 471 -2.52 -6.97 16.47
C ALA A 471 -1.46 -5.97 16.96
N MET A 472 -1.57 -4.73 16.48
CA MET A 472 -1.03 -3.55 17.16
C MET A 472 -2.14 -2.95 17.99
N ARG A 473 -2.02 -3.05 19.32
CA ARG A 473 -2.99 -2.44 20.24
C ARG A 473 -2.59 -1.00 20.49
N ASN A 474 -3.44 -0.05 20.14
CA ASN A 474 -3.09 1.38 20.12
C ASN A 474 -3.91 2.13 21.18
N HIS A 475 -3.34 2.31 22.38
CA HIS A 475 -3.98 3.08 23.44
C HIS A 475 -3.71 4.58 23.22
N LEU A 476 -4.66 5.25 22.58
CA LEU A 476 -4.61 6.69 22.30
C LEU A 476 -5.02 7.48 23.56
N SER A 477 -4.33 8.58 23.83
CA SER A 477 -4.84 9.60 24.75
C SER A 477 -5.99 10.32 24.06
N VAL A 478 -7.10 10.59 24.77
CA VAL A 478 -8.23 11.43 24.35
C VAL A 478 -8.55 12.49 25.41
N SER A 479 -9.38 13.50 25.10
CA SER A 479 -9.80 14.52 26.08
C SER A 479 -10.75 13.95 27.14
N ASP A 480 -11.89 13.46 26.69
CA ASP A 480 -12.91 12.73 27.43
C ASP A 480 -13.59 11.78 26.43
N ILE A 481 -13.79 10.53 26.80
CA ILE A 481 -14.38 9.47 25.97
C ILE A 481 -15.79 9.82 25.46
N SER A 482 -16.53 10.67 26.16
CA SER A 482 -17.86 11.17 25.74
C SER A 482 -17.80 12.21 24.61
N GLU A 483 -16.68 12.93 24.47
CA GLU A 483 -16.40 13.91 23.41
C GLU A 483 -15.64 13.29 22.21
N VAL A 484 -15.62 11.95 22.13
CA VAL A 484 -14.89 11.20 21.11
C VAL A 484 -15.85 10.38 20.24
N ARG A 485 -15.61 10.38 18.93
CA ARG A 485 -16.29 9.48 17.98
C ARG A 485 -15.32 8.82 17.01
N VAL A 486 -15.68 7.62 16.53
CA VAL A 486 -14.87 6.86 15.54
C VAL A 486 -15.65 6.70 14.24
N GLU A 487 -15.03 7.11 13.13
CA GLU A 487 -15.56 7.06 11.75
C GLU A 487 -14.73 6.09 10.89
N GLY A 488 -15.36 5.48 9.88
CA GLY A 488 -14.78 4.40 9.07
C GLY A 488 -15.09 2.99 9.61
N LEU A 489 -16.14 2.87 10.44
CA LEU A 489 -16.65 1.61 10.99
C LEU A 489 -18.15 1.38 10.72
N GLU A 490 -18.81 2.35 10.10
CA GLU A 490 -20.21 2.34 9.71
C GLU A 490 -20.57 1.19 8.77
N THR A 491 -21.73 0.56 8.95
CA THR A 491 -22.23 -0.59 8.15
C THR A 491 -21.37 -1.86 8.19
N LEU A 492 -20.35 -1.94 9.05
CA LEU A 492 -19.50 -3.13 9.20
C LEU A 492 -20.05 -4.14 10.20
N ASP A 493 -19.76 -5.42 9.96
CA ASP A 493 -19.96 -6.47 10.95
C ASP A 493 -18.94 -6.37 12.08
N PHE A 494 -19.40 -6.55 13.32
CA PHE A 494 -18.55 -6.74 14.50
C PHE A 494 -18.98 -7.92 15.38
N LEU A 495 -18.04 -8.51 16.10
CA LEU A 495 -18.34 -9.32 17.29
C LEU A 495 -18.31 -8.43 18.52
N ASP A 496 -19.32 -8.53 19.37
CA ASP A 496 -19.30 -7.90 20.69
C ASP A 496 -18.81 -8.91 21.74
N ASN A 497 -17.64 -8.66 22.33
CA ASN A 497 -17.05 -9.58 23.32
C ASN A 497 -17.80 -9.59 24.66
N LEU A 498 -18.59 -8.55 24.97
CA LEU A 498 -19.41 -8.49 26.18
C LEU A 498 -20.67 -9.35 25.99
N LEU A 499 -21.28 -9.28 24.80
CA LEU A 499 -22.45 -10.09 24.43
C LEU A 499 -22.07 -11.48 23.89
N HIS A 500 -21.14 -12.18 24.56
CA HIS A 500 -20.69 -13.54 24.25
C HIS A 500 -20.23 -13.77 22.79
N LYS A 501 -19.59 -12.77 22.16
CA LYS A 501 -19.14 -12.82 20.75
C LYS A 501 -20.28 -13.00 19.75
N LYS A 502 -21.49 -12.53 20.07
CA LYS A 502 -22.55 -12.38 19.06
C LYS A 502 -22.12 -11.40 17.96
N ARG A 503 -22.49 -11.71 16.72
CA ARG A 503 -22.21 -10.88 15.54
C ARG A 503 -23.36 -9.91 15.31
N PHE A 504 -23.03 -8.63 15.19
CA PHE A 504 -23.93 -7.53 14.89
C PHE A 504 -23.36 -6.73 13.70
N THR A 505 -24.13 -5.79 13.16
CA THR A 505 -23.68 -4.89 12.09
C THR A 505 -23.92 -3.45 12.53
N GLU A 506 -22.90 -2.60 12.48
CA GLU A 506 -22.98 -1.21 12.96
C GLU A 506 -23.94 -0.38 12.10
N GLN A 507 -24.81 0.39 12.74
CA GLN A 507 -25.87 1.19 12.09
C GLN A 507 -25.68 2.70 12.25
N ALA A 508 -24.85 3.14 13.20
CA ALA A 508 -24.53 4.55 13.35
C ALA A 508 -23.52 5.02 12.29
N ASP A 509 -23.64 6.29 11.85
CA ASP A 509 -22.67 6.91 10.93
C ASP A 509 -21.29 7.13 11.58
N ALA A 510 -21.24 7.18 12.92
CA ALA A 510 -20.02 7.19 13.72
C ALA A 510 -20.27 6.45 15.05
N LEU A 511 -19.26 5.74 15.55
CA LEU A 511 -19.30 5.08 16.86
C LEU A 511 -19.02 6.09 17.98
N THR A 512 -19.98 6.26 18.88
CA THR A 512 -19.86 7.01 20.15
C THR A 512 -19.80 6.06 21.35
N PHE A 513 -19.58 6.61 22.56
CA PHE A 513 -19.34 5.82 23.78
C PHE A 513 -20.27 6.24 24.92
N ASP A 514 -21.21 5.37 25.27
CA ASP A 514 -22.18 5.49 26.37
C ASP A 514 -22.02 4.40 27.46
N GLY A 515 -21.07 3.48 27.29
CA GLY A 515 -20.81 2.35 28.17
C GLY A 515 -19.52 1.59 27.83
N GLU A 516 -19.33 0.41 28.42
CA GLU A 516 -18.21 -0.48 28.06
C GLU A 516 -18.32 -0.92 26.60
N VAL A 517 -17.24 -0.75 25.83
CA VAL A 517 -17.15 -1.17 24.42
C VAL A 517 -15.99 -2.13 24.27
N ASN A 518 -16.26 -3.30 23.71
CA ASN A 518 -15.25 -4.32 23.41
C ASN A 518 -15.62 -5.05 22.10
N ARG A 519 -15.52 -4.33 20.99
CA ARG A 519 -16.04 -4.75 19.67
C ARG A 519 -14.91 -5.06 18.69
N VAL A 520 -15.00 -6.19 17.99
CA VAL A 520 -14.07 -6.63 16.95
C VAL A 520 -14.73 -6.48 15.59
N TYR A 521 -14.38 -5.42 14.85
CA TYR A 521 -14.88 -5.10 13.52
C TYR A 521 -14.09 -5.83 12.43
N PHE A 522 -14.80 -6.38 11.44
CA PHE A 522 -14.23 -7.21 10.37
C PHE A 522 -14.10 -6.48 9.04
N ASN A 523 -13.05 -6.80 8.28
CA ASN A 523 -12.82 -6.31 6.90
C ASN A 523 -12.97 -4.78 6.76
N THR A 524 -12.49 -4.04 7.77
CA THR A 524 -12.65 -2.59 7.88
C THR A 524 -11.83 -1.86 6.81
N PRO A 525 -12.16 -0.59 6.46
CA PRO A 525 -11.35 0.20 5.53
C PRO A 525 -9.91 0.38 6.01
N SER A 526 -9.03 0.71 5.07
CA SER A 526 -7.62 1.04 5.32
C SER A 526 -7.41 2.37 6.04
N LYS A 527 -8.47 3.16 6.26
CA LYS A 527 -8.48 4.39 7.05
C LYS A 527 -9.58 4.33 8.10
N ILE A 528 -9.25 4.66 9.34
CA ILE A 528 -10.20 4.87 10.45
C ILE A 528 -9.83 6.22 11.09
N ALA A 529 -10.83 7.04 11.40
CA ALA A 529 -10.64 8.34 12.04
C ALA A 529 -11.21 8.34 13.46
N VAL A 530 -10.42 8.76 14.44
CA VAL A 530 -10.85 9.01 15.82
C VAL A 530 -10.86 10.52 16.03
N ILE A 531 -12.04 11.11 16.14
CA ILE A 531 -12.23 12.55 16.30
C ILE A 531 -12.41 12.83 17.79
N ASP A 532 -11.59 13.75 18.31
CA ASP A 532 -11.53 14.21 19.70
C ASP A 532 -11.93 15.69 19.69
N HIS A 533 -13.21 15.96 20.03
CA HIS A 533 -13.78 17.31 19.95
C HIS A 533 -13.23 18.23 21.04
N GLY A 534 -13.03 17.71 22.26
CA GLY A 534 -12.54 18.49 23.39
C GLY A 534 -11.12 19.06 23.19
N LYS A 535 -10.19 18.28 22.62
CA LYS A 535 -8.85 18.78 22.22
C LYS A 535 -8.79 19.29 20.76
N LYS A 536 -9.90 19.30 20.02
CA LYS A 536 -10.00 19.76 18.63
C LYS A 536 -8.95 19.11 17.71
N ARG A 537 -8.90 17.77 17.72
CA ARG A 537 -7.92 16.97 16.97
C ARG A 537 -8.53 15.68 16.42
N THR A 538 -7.79 15.03 15.52
CA THR A 538 -8.21 13.76 14.91
C THR A 538 -7.00 12.85 14.73
N PHE A 539 -7.11 11.61 15.20
CA PHE A 539 -6.16 10.55 14.87
C PHE A 539 -6.65 9.83 13.63
N VAL A 540 -5.88 9.88 12.55
CA VAL A 540 -6.14 9.12 11.32
C VAL A 540 -5.22 7.90 11.31
N LEU A 541 -5.80 6.73 11.56
CA LEU A 541 -5.10 5.46 11.45
C LEU A 541 -5.17 4.99 9.99
N HIS A 542 -4.02 4.73 9.38
CA HIS A 542 -3.91 4.15 8.04
C HIS A 542 -3.25 2.76 8.12
N LYS A 543 -3.97 1.69 7.76
CA LYS A 543 -3.51 0.30 7.90
C LYS A 543 -3.51 -0.48 6.59
N GLN A 544 -2.55 -1.39 6.43
CA GLN A 544 -2.43 -2.31 5.29
C GLN A 544 -1.94 -3.67 5.79
N GLY A 545 -2.49 -4.76 5.24
CA GLY A 545 -2.21 -6.13 5.70
C GLY A 545 -2.94 -6.55 6.98
N LEU A 546 -3.76 -5.66 7.55
CA LEU A 546 -4.49 -5.81 8.81
C LEU A 546 -6.00 -5.55 8.56
N PRO A 547 -6.79 -6.58 8.18
CA PRO A 547 -8.17 -6.40 7.73
C PRO A 547 -9.15 -6.06 8.85
N ASP A 548 -8.84 -6.43 10.09
CA ASP A 548 -9.75 -6.33 11.23
C ASP A 548 -9.31 -5.19 12.15
N SER A 549 -10.22 -4.68 12.99
CA SER A 549 -9.88 -3.70 14.03
C SER A 549 -10.67 -3.95 15.30
N VAL A 550 -10.07 -3.67 16.45
CA VAL A 550 -10.72 -3.81 17.76
C VAL A 550 -10.87 -2.43 18.38
N VAL A 551 -12.09 -2.07 18.78
CA VAL A 551 -12.36 -0.88 19.58
C VAL A 551 -12.59 -1.31 21.03
N TRP A 552 -11.82 -0.75 21.95
CA TRP A 552 -11.94 -1.05 23.38
C TRP A 552 -11.84 0.19 24.28
N ASN A 553 -12.88 0.38 25.10
CA ASN A 553 -12.87 1.21 26.31
C ASN A 553 -13.59 0.44 27.44
N PRO A 554 -12.99 0.31 28.64
CA PRO A 554 -13.54 -0.49 29.74
C PRO A 554 -14.64 0.20 30.57
N TRP A 555 -14.84 1.52 30.41
CA TRP A 555 -15.83 2.31 31.15
C TRP A 555 -15.67 2.28 32.70
N ASP A 556 -16.74 2.66 33.42
CA ASP A 556 -16.76 2.85 34.88
C ASP A 556 -16.60 1.55 35.68
N LYS A 557 -17.14 0.44 35.18
CA LYS A 557 -17.23 -0.84 35.89
C LYS A 557 -16.05 -1.74 35.53
N PRO A 558 -15.30 -2.28 36.51
CA PRO A 558 -14.30 -3.29 36.23
C PRO A 558 -14.99 -4.58 35.77
N SER A 559 -15.03 -4.82 34.46
CA SER A 559 -15.38 -6.13 33.91
C SER A 559 -14.37 -7.18 34.42
N ARG A 560 -14.83 -8.42 34.61
CA ARG A 560 -14.18 -9.43 35.49
C ARG A 560 -12.69 -9.74 35.23
N ASN A 561 -12.13 -9.30 34.11
CA ASN A 561 -10.77 -9.58 33.66
C ASN A 561 -9.90 -8.30 33.46
N VAL A 562 -10.33 -7.13 33.93
CA VAL A 562 -9.67 -5.83 33.67
C VAL A 562 -9.12 -5.21 34.97
N LEU A 563 -7.91 -4.64 34.90
CA LEU A 563 -7.32 -3.84 35.99
C LEU A 563 -8.24 -2.66 36.33
N ASN A 564 -8.52 -2.42 37.62
CA ASN A 564 -9.30 -1.26 38.05
C ASN A 564 -8.62 0.05 37.59
N LEU A 565 -9.23 0.72 36.62
CA LEU A 565 -8.72 1.94 36.00
C LEU A 565 -9.14 3.22 36.74
N GLY A 566 -10.12 3.19 37.64
CA GLY A 566 -10.71 4.42 38.19
C GLY A 566 -11.18 5.32 37.04
N ASP A 567 -11.03 6.64 37.15
CA ASP A 567 -11.38 7.59 36.08
C ASP A 567 -10.50 7.53 34.82
N ASP A 568 -9.41 6.76 34.81
CA ASP A 568 -8.45 6.74 33.69
C ASP A 568 -9.10 6.35 32.34
N TYR A 569 -10.21 5.60 32.35
CA TYR A 569 -10.96 5.23 31.13
C TYR A 569 -11.47 6.44 30.35
N LYS A 570 -11.68 7.60 30.99
CA LYS A 570 -12.16 8.82 30.34
C LYS A 570 -11.13 9.39 29.37
N THR A 571 -9.83 9.18 29.64
CA THR A 571 -8.73 9.77 28.86
C THR A 571 -8.06 8.77 27.91
N MET A 572 -8.62 7.56 27.77
CA MET A 572 -8.08 6.48 26.95
C MET A 572 -9.11 5.97 25.93
N LEU A 573 -8.72 5.83 24.67
CA LEU A 573 -9.44 4.98 23.71
C LEU A 573 -8.47 4.04 23.02
N SER A 574 -8.84 2.77 22.88
CA SER A 574 -8.04 1.77 22.16
C SER A 574 -8.66 1.49 20.79
N VAL A 575 -7.94 1.78 19.71
CA VAL A 575 -8.35 1.47 18.34
C VAL A 575 -7.25 0.66 17.67
N ASP A 576 -7.37 -0.66 17.75
CA ASP A 576 -6.32 -1.60 17.41
C ASP A 576 -6.39 -1.99 15.91
N SER A 577 -5.24 -2.18 15.25
CA SER A 577 -5.19 -2.79 13.91
C SER A 577 -4.83 -4.25 14.01
N ALA A 578 -5.65 -5.15 13.44
CA ALA A 578 -5.58 -6.57 13.70
C ALA A 578 -5.76 -7.48 12.48
N VAL A 579 -5.38 -8.74 12.67
CA VAL A 579 -5.76 -9.92 11.88
C VAL A 579 -6.37 -10.89 12.89
N PHE A 580 -7.70 -11.05 12.85
CA PHE A 580 -8.45 -11.80 13.86
C PHE A 580 -9.33 -12.90 13.25
N GLU A 581 -10.15 -12.61 12.23
CA GLU A 581 -11.10 -13.59 11.68
C GLU A 581 -10.40 -14.74 10.93
N LYS A 582 -9.26 -14.43 10.30
CA LYS A 582 -8.53 -15.33 9.40
C LYS A 582 -7.02 -15.31 9.72
N PRO A 583 -6.50 -16.28 10.50
CA PRO A 583 -5.08 -16.38 10.81
C PRO A 583 -4.20 -16.43 9.54
N ILE A 584 -3.06 -15.75 9.57
CA ILE A 584 -2.08 -15.77 8.49
C ILE A 584 -1.30 -17.08 8.55
N VAL A 585 -1.27 -17.82 7.45
CA VAL A 585 -0.43 -19.01 7.29
C VAL A 585 0.84 -18.65 6.50
N LEU A 586 2.01 -18.83 7.12
CA LEU A 586 3.31 -18.66 6.46
C LEU A 586 3.97 -20.01 6.17
N LYS A 587 4.30 -20.25 4.90
CA LYS A 587 5.16 -21.36 4.46
C LYS A 587 6.62 -21.11 4.87
N PRO A 588 7.48 -22.14 4.90
CA PRO A 588 8.93 -21.98 5.10
C PRO A 588 9.53 -20.89 4.19
N CYS A 589 10.45 -20.10 4.74
CA CYS A 589 11.09 -18.93 4.11
C CYS A 589 10.15 -17.77 3.69
N GLN A 590 8.83 -17.90 3.81
CA GLN A 590 7.88 -16.85 3.44
C GLN A 590 7.89 -15.70 4.46
N VAL A 591 7.67 -14.47 3.98
CA VAL A 591 7.53 -13.25 4.79
C VAL A 591 6.10 -12.71 4.65
N TRP A 592 5.48 -12.36 5.77
CA TRP A 592 4.31 -11.49 5.84
C TRP A 592 4.77 -10.10 6.29
N ARG A 593 4.18 -9.05 5.70
CA ARG A 593 4.40 -7.65 6.08
C ARG A 593 3.06 -6.97 6.26
N ALA A 594 2.99 -6.05 7.21
CA ALA A 594 1.90 -5.10 7.35
C ALA A 594 2.42 -3.71 7.68
N PHE A 595 1.52 -2.73 7.65
CA PHE A 595 1.81 -1.32 7.87
C PHE A 595 0.70 -0.69 8.71
N GLN A 596 1.07 0.17 9.64
CA GLN A 596 0.17 1.10 10.31
C GLN A 596 0.85 2.47 10.42
N GLY A 597 0.25 3.50 9.82
CA GLY A 597 0.52 4.89 10.12
C GLY A 597 -0.54 5.43 11.07
N ILE A 598 -0.15 6.26 12.03
CA ILE A 598 -1.06 7.08 12.83
C ILE A 598 -0.64 8.53 12.62
N ASN A 599 -1.54 9.34 12.06
CA ASN A 599 -1.36 10.79 11.94
C ASN A 599 -2.20 11.47 13.02
N ALA A 600 -1.64 12.44 13.74
CA ALA A 600 -2.41 13.37 14.57
C ALA A 600 -2.54 14.71 13.82
N VAL A 601 -3.77 15.13 13.54
CA VAL A 601 -4.08 16.39 12.83
C VAL A 601 -5.06 17.24 13.63
N SER A 602 -5.05 18.56 13.42
CA SER A 602 -6.03 19.46 14.06
C SER A 602 -7.41 19.30 13.42
N SER A 603 -8.47 19.25 14.22
CA SER A 603 -9.86 19.16 13.73
C SER A 603 -10.42 20.52 13.29
N SER A 604 -9.58 21.56 13.18
CA SER A 604 -9.89 22.75 12.36
C SER A 604 -10.08 22.37 10.88
N TYR A 605 -9.58 21.20 10.47
CA TYR A 605 -9.86 20.59 9.17
C TYR A 605 -11.25 19.93 9.10
N CYS A 606 -12.28 20.76 9.08
CA CYS A 606 -13.47 20.47 8.27
C CYS A 606 -13.11 20.59 6.78
N SER A 607 -12.21 19.73 6.28
CA SER A 607 -11.91 19.66 4.85
C SER A 607 -13.16 19.16 4.12
N GLY A 608 -13.80 20.06 3.37
CA GLY A 608 -15.07 19.85 2.66
C GLY A 608 -15.04 18.85 1.50
N GLN A 609 -14.51 17.65 1.72
CA GLN A 609 -14.68 16.49 0.84
C GLN A 609 -16.01 15.73 1.12
N LEU A 610 -16.78 16.19 2.12
CA LEU A 610 -18.16 15.76 2.42
C LEU A 610 -19.07 17.00 2.64
N ASP A 611 -19.05 17.95 1.72
CA ASP A 611 -20.00 19.08 1.66
C ASP A 611 -20.99 18.87 0.50
N PRO A 612 -22.27 18.55 0.77
CA PRO A 612 -23.27 18.32 -0.29
C PRO A 612 -23.63 19.57 -1.12
N THR A 613 -23.27 20.77 -0.67
CA THR A 613 -23.75 22.03 -1.29
C THR A 613 -22.89 22.48 -2.48
N LYS A 614 -21.60 22.14 -2.51
CA LYS A 614 -20.63 22.61 -3.52
C LYS A 614 -20.69 21.91 -4.88
N VAL A 615 -21.81 21.24 -5.19
CA VAL A 615 -22.08 20.62 -6.50
C VAL A 615 -23.07 21.44 -7.33
N VAL A 616 -23.69 22.49 -6.76
CA VAL A 616 -24.81 23.22 -7.40
C VAL A 616 -24.37 24.52 -8.12
N GLN A 617 -23.19 25.07 -7.82
CA GLN A 617 -22.66 26.26 -8.50
C GLN A 617 -21.53 25.87 -9.47
N GLY A 618 -21.95 25.38 -10.64
CA GLY A 618 -21.09 24.97 -11.75
C GLY A 618 -21.82 25.12 -13.09
N ALA A 619 -22.64 26.17 -13.22
CA ALA A 619 -23.39 26.50 -14.43
C ALA A 619 -23.46 28.03 -14.56
N GLY A 620 -22.75 28.55 -15.56
CA GLY A 620 -22.63 29.95 -15.96
C GLY A 620 -21.86 29.99 -17.27
#